data_AF-A0A7W6N7L8-F1
#
_entry.id   AF-A0A7W6N7L8-F1
#
_cell.length_a   1.000
_cell.length_b   1.000
_cell.length_c   1.000
_cell.angle_alpha   90.00
_cell.angle_beta   90.00
_cell.angle_gamma   90.00
#
_symmetry.space_group_name_H-M   'P 1'
#
loop_
_entity.id
_entity.type
_entity.pdbx_description
1 polymer ?
#
loop_
_entity_poly.entity_id
_entity_poly.type
_entity_poly.pdbx_seq_one_letter_code
_entity_poly.pdbx_strand_id
1 'polypeptide(L)'
;MVEAVSHMTYAQRYGIIPFLEWLIEAEPDSLADRVRRCFVGAEGENVESLFPDGMSHERAFVDVLNQWRDSYRVSETTHLTEGTRVSRAHTLRHALEILRDRGVRGVPENFSRKWIRVGTPPTKEFPSLGTADWPELEGYEGYERERRAMELVRSSFISLFLYYEELFNLGQSLLRGDPPMPDQDPQAREALRNGLLVFRDHIRETGSFRLPRRVAEYVLPRDPALWYRAGHFDTAGLWDQLAVMNMAYRGCFGPLAPAMIGALGVLICDTGWNLQPARDLDQDPFVFRSAGGSYVAAPSFIESFKRRAGHHVLAFLGENHQLDEGRLRVALDHWDRTIEAYDPDRQFDGYACLEAAGDGSVLSAADILDRYARMANALRAEFGHFSHDLFGDRFWIFINGNVQPRTYASGTRAIQADVYPKNSVLARPGFNFKAVRKTFLIIRRQETGSIDAVRVAAGHASSSVLMPHYLNTPVVNAELDASIRQFQDAMEAIVVRDLNQEHVALQLDRPAADLARLRRTADTAGITAALGLLDEVSDDAGPAPPALRFEPDDERLGELYLIHRKLREMQAHYPNRARFRLEFLPLLALVKAIGRELFRKHLGPRYWQAARQASLALRSQDIALPSLED
;
A
#
# COMPACT_ATOMS: atom_id res chain seq x y z
N MET A 1 -5.42 -17.77 35.89
CA MET A 1 -4.81 -16.70 35.06
C MET A 1 -3.40 -17.06 34.58
N VAL A 2 -2.45 -17.34 35.47
CA VAL A 2 -1.07 -17.75 35.12
C VAL A 2 -1.04 -18.93 34.13
N GLU A 3 -1.85 -19.95 34.39
CA GLU A 3 -2.02 -21.10 33.50
C GLU A 3 -2.61 -20.72 32.12
N ALA A 4 -3.59 -19.83 32.07
CA ALA A 4 -4.16 -19.38 30.80
C ALA A 4 -3.14 -18.57 29.95
N VAL A 5 -2.27 -17.78 30.59
CA VAL A 5 -1.20 -17.02 29.93
C VAL A 5 -0.03 -17.92 29.51
N SER A 6 0.27 -18.99 30.26
CA SER A 6 1.37 -19.92 29.93
C SER A 6 1.11 -20.76 28.67
N HIS A 7 -0.15 -20.86 28.22
CA HIS A 7 -0.52 -21.49 26.95
C HIS A 7 -0.55 -20.54 25.75
N MET A 8 -0.31 -19.25 25.95
CA MET A 8 -0.18 -18.29 24.85
C MET A 8 1.20 -18.38 24.20
N THR A 9 1.25 -18.07 22.90
CA THR A 9 2.53 -17.92 22.18
C THR A 9 3.38 -16.82 22.81
N TYR A 10 4.69 -16.90 22.63
CA TYR A 10 5.63 -15.90 23.13
C TYR A 10 5.28 -14.47 22.68
N ALA A 11 4.78 -14.31 21.44
CA ALA A 11 4.35 -13.02 20.89
C ALA A 11 3.11 -12.44 21.58
N GLN A 12 2.13 -13.28 21.96
CA GLN A 12 0.89 -12.86 22.62
C GLN A 12 1.15 -12.40 24.06
N ARG A 13 2.13 -12.98 24.74
CA ARG A 13 2.50 -12.61 26.11
C ARG A 13 3.00 -11.18 26.24
N TYR A 14 3.62 -10.63 25.19
CA TYR A 14 4.17 -9.27 25.19
C TYR A 14 3.13 -8.16 25.34
N GLY A 15 1.86 -8.42 25.03
CA GLY A 15 0.78 -7.45 25.21
C GLY A 15 0.07 -7.60 26.55
N ILE A 16 -0.24 -8.84 26.95
CA ILE A 16 -1.05 -9.12 28.15
C ILE A 16 -0.29 -8.93 29.46
N ILE A 17 0.99 -9.28 29.52
CA ILE A 17 1.77 -9.15 30.75
C ILE A 17 1.87 -7.69 31.21
N PRO A 18 2.27 -6.72 30.35
CA PRO A 18 2.33 -5.31 30.78
C PRO A 18 0.97 -4.70 31.14
N PHE A 19 -0.13 -5.23 30.59
CA PHE A 19 -1.48 -4.81 30.97
C PHE A 19 -1.84 -5.29 32.37
N LEU A 20 -1.57 -6.57 32.67
CA LEU A 20 -1.83 -7.15 33.99
C LEU A 20 -0.93 -6.54 35.07
N GLU A 21 0.35 -6.27 34.76
CA GLU A 21 1.28 -5.56 35.66
C GLU A 21 0.76 -4.16 35.98
N TRP A 22 0.33 -3.41 34.96
CA TRP A 22 -0.26 -2.09 35.17
C TRP A 22 -1.54 -2.12 35.99
N LEU A 23 -2.40 -3.14 35.80
CA LEU A 23 -3.58 -3.32 36.64
C LEU A 23 -3.19 -3.58 38.09
N ILE A 24 -2.15 -4.38 38.36
CA ILE A 24 -1.66 -4.66 39.73
C ILE A 24 -1.16 -3.39 40.42
N GLU A 25 -0.56 -2.47 39.67
CA GLU A 25 -0.05 -1.18 40.16
C GLU A 25 -1.13 -0.08 40.27
N ALA A 26 -2.38 -0.37 39.88
CA ALA A 26 -3.46 0.61 39.91
C ALA A 26 -3.78 1.10 41.32
N GLU A 27 -4.09 2.40 41.44
CA GLU A 27 -4.51 3.00 42.71
C GLU A 27 -5.76 2.30 43.28
N PRO A 28 -5.81 2.05 44.60
CA PRO A 28 -6.98 1.44 45.24
C PRO A 28 -8.28 2.17 44.90
N ASP A 29 -9.34 1.41 44.64
CA ASP A 29 -10.70 1.89 44.32
C ASP A 29 -10.85 2.66 42.99
N SER A 30 -9.75 2.84 42.24
CA SER A 30 -9.79 3.32 40.86
C SER A 30 -10.58 2.35 39.95
N LEU A 31 -10.98 2.84 38.78
CA LEU A 31 -11.64 1.99 37.78
C LEU A 31 -10.76 0.79 37.38
N ALA A 32 -9.45 1.00 37.29
CA ALA A 32 -8.48 -0.04 36.99
C ALA A 32 -8.36 -1.09 38.12
N ASP A 33 -8.37 -0.66 39.39
CA ASP A 33 -8.41 -1.58 40.53
C ASP A 33 -9.71 -2.40 40.57
N ARG A 34 -10.86 -1.80 40.24
CA ARG A 34 -12.14 -2.52 40.15
C ARG A 34 -12.13 -3.58 39.04
N VAL A 35 -11.56 -3.27 37.88
CA VAL A 35 -11.33 -4.25 36.80
C VAL A 35 -10.34 -5.33 37.24
N ARG A 36 -9.25 -4.97 37.93
CA ARG A 36 -8.30 -5.93 38.51
C ARG A 36 -9.00 -6.90 39.48
N ARG A 37 -9.90 -6.42 40.35
CA ARG A 37 -10.68 -7.26 41.27
C ARG A 37 -11.54 -8.29 40.53
N CYS A 38 -12.05 -7.94 39.34
CA CYS A 38 -12.77 -8.90 38.47
C CYS A 38 -11.86 -10.04 37.97
N PHE A 39 -10.56 -9.81 37.80
CA PHE A 39 -9.58 -10.83 37.41
C PHE A 39 -9.13 -11.72 38.58
N VAL A 40 -9.10 -11.19 39.81
CA VAL A 40 -8.61 -11.90 41.01
C VAL A 40 -9.74 -12.69 41.67
N GLY A 41 -10.97 -12.17 41.64
CA GLY A 41 -12.16 -12.78 42.23
C GLY A 41 -12.07 -12.89 43.75
N ALA A 42 -12.65 -11.93 44.48
CA ALA A 42 -12.98 -12.18 45.88
C ALA A 42 -14.17 -13.14 45.93
N GLU A 43 -14.08 -14.21 46.72
CA GLU A 43 -15.22 -15.12 46.92
C GLU A 43 -16.42 -14.34 47.48
N GLY A 44 -17.53 -14.30 46.72
CA GLY A 44 -18.80 -13.70 47.15
C GLY A 44 -19.09 -12.27 46.67
N GLU A 45 -18.18 -11.59 45.96
CA GLU A 45 -18.48 -10.27 45.37
C GLU A 45 -19.27 -10.40 44.06
N ASN A 46 -20.44 -9.74 43.99
CA ASN A 46 -21.15 -9.56 42.73
C ASN A 46 -20.35 -8.55 41.88
N VAL A 47 -19.95 -8.95 40.66
CA VAL A 47 -19.22 -8.10 39.70
C VAL A 47 -19.91 -6.76 39.48
N GLU A 48 -21.24 -6.73 39.48
CA GLU A 48 -22.01 -5.49 39.31
C GLU A 48 -21.85 -4.52 40.49
N SER A 49 -21.62 -5.04 41.70
CA SER A 49 -21.44 -4.20 42.89
C SER A 49 -20.08 -3.47 42.94
N LEU A 50 -19.15 -3.84 42.07
CA LEU A 50 -17.84 -3.20 41.98
C LEU A 50 -17.88 -1.86 41.21
N PHE A 51 -18.94 -1.59 40.46
CA PHE A 51 -19.02 -0.43 39.59
C PHE A 51 -20.09 0.58 40.07
N PRO A 52 -19.90 1.89 39.82
CA PRO A 52 -20.90 2.90 40.17
C PRO A 52 -22.23 2.67 39.44
N ASP A 53 -23.34 3.16 40.01
CA ASP A 53 -24.68 3.06 39.40
C ASP A 53 -24.70 3.53 37.93
N GLY A 54 -25.18 2.66 37.05
CA GLY A 54 -25.28 2.93 35.60
C GLY A 54 -24.00 2.64 34.79
N MET A 55 -22.94 2.12 35.42
CA MET A 55 -21.72 1.68 34.72
C MET A 55 -21.63 0.15 34.69
N SER A 56 -21.65 -0.43 33.49
CA SER A 56 -21.46 -1.87 33.31
C SER A 56 -19.98 -2.27 33.34
N HIS A 57 -19.71 -3.54 33.66
CA HIS A 57 -18.36 -4.12 33.65
C HIS A 57 -17.70 -3.95 32.28
N GLU A 58 -18.45 -4.13 31.19
CA GLU A 58 -18.00 -3.94 29.81
C GLU A 58 -17.46 -2.53 29.58
N ARG A 59 -18.23 -1.53 30.03
CA ARG A 59 -17.84 -0.12 29.87
C ARG A 59 -16.60 0.18 30.69
N ALA A 60 -16.58 -0.24 31.95
CA ALA A 60 -15.42 -0.06 32.82
C ALA A 60 -14.16 -0.72 32.25
N PHE A 61 -14.30 -1.94 31.73
CA PHE A 61 -13.22 -2.69 31.10
C PHE A 61 -12.64 -1.96 29.88
N VAL A 62 -13.51 -1.44 28.99
CA VAL A 62 -13.09 -0.68 27.81
C VAL A 62 -12.38 0.62 28.19
N ASP A 63 -12.90 1.36 29.18
CA ASP A 63 -12.32 2.62 29.63
C ASP A 63 -10.93 2.41 30.25
N VAL A 64 -10.78 1.41 31.13
CA VAL A 64 -9.50 1.03 31.74
C VAL A 64 -8.48 0.58 30.70
N LEU A 65 -8.94 -0.17 29.71
CA LEU A 65 -8.06 -0.66 28.66
C LEU A 65 -7.59 0.45 27.72
N ASN A 66 -8.46 1.42 27.41
CA ASN A 66 -8.07 2.63 26.68
C ASN A 66 -7.08 3.48 27.50
N GLN A 67 -7.30 3.63 28.80
CA GLN A 67 -6.39 4.33 29.70
C GLN A 67 -5.00 3.69 29.75
N TRP A 68 -4.94 2.36 29.88
CA TRP A 68 -3.68 1.62 29.78
C TRP A 68 -3.01 1.84 28.44
N ARG A 69 -3.74 1.70 27.31
CA ARG A 69 -3.18 1.88 25.96
C ARG A 69 -2.52 3.25 25.84
N ASP A 70 -3.23 4.30 26.25
CA ASP A 70 -2.77 5.67 26.07
C ASP A 70 -1.56 5.97 26.97
N SER A 71 -1.58 5.50 28.22
CA SER A 71 -0.44 5.57 29.13
C SER A 71 0.77 4.77 28.62
N TYR A 72 0.55 3.53 28.17
CA TYR A 72 1.59 2.65 27.66
C TYR A 72 2.26 3.26 26.44
N ARG A 73 1.52 3.89 25.52
CA ARG A 73 2.07 4.53 24.31
C ARG A 73 3.05 5.66 24.61
N VAL A 74 2.74 6.50 25.61
CA VAL A 74 3.55 7.68 25.98
C VAL A 74 4.59 7.38 27.07
N SER A 75 4.59 6.16 27.63
CA SER A 75 5.55 5.74 28.64
C SER A 75 6.99 5.78 28.12
N GLU A 76 7.78 6.73 28.64
CA GLU A 76 9.24 6.82 28.46
C GLU A 76 10.01 5.79 29.30
N THR A 77 9.35 5.19 30.30
CA THR A 77 9.93 4.17 31.19
C THR A 77 10.16 2.83 30.49
N THR A 78 9.57 2.62 29.31
CA THR A 78 9.87 1.46 28.47
C THR A 78 10.98 1.79 27.47
N HIS A 79 12.09 1.05 27.48
CA HIS A 79 13.15 1.14 26.45
C HIS A 79 12.70 0.73 25.03
N LEU A 80 11.39 0.68 24.77
CA LEU A 80 10.78 0.25 23.53
C LEU A 80 10.56 1.45 22.62
N THR A 81 10.58 1.21 21.31
CA THR A 81 10.11 2.22 20.35
C THR A 81 8.59 2.33 20.39
N GLU A 82 8.02 3.48 20.03
CA GLU A 82 6.57 3.65 19.95
C GLU A 82 5.91 2.59 19.05
N GLY A 83 6.54 2.26 17.91
CA GLY A 83 6.05 1.21 17.01
C GLY A 83 5.97 -0.17 17.68
N THR A 84 6.96 -0.52 18.51
CA THR A 84 6.94 -1.75 19.29
C THR A 84 5.83 -1.72 20.35
N ARG A 85 5.61 -0.59 21.01
CA ARG A 85 4.52 -0.44 21.99
C ARG A 85 3.15 -0.61 21.35
N VAL A 86 2.94 -0.02 20.18
CA VAL A 86 1.70 -0.17 19.40
C VAL A 86 1.51 -1.62 18.96
N SER A 87 2.56 -2.28 18.47
CA SER A 87 2.50 -3.71 18.14
C SER A 87 2.11 -4.58 19.34
N ARG A 88 2.58 -4.25 20.56
CA ARG A 88 2.22 -4.97 21.79
C ARG A 88 0.77 -4.72 22.21
N ALA A 89 0.27 -3.50 22.03
CA ALA A 89 -1.16 -3.23 22.21
C ALA A 89 -2.02 -4.00 21.18
N HIS A 90 -1.50 -4.24 19.98
CA HIS A 90 -2.14 -5.12 19.00
C HIS A 90 -2.14 -6.59 19.42
N THR A 91 -1.04 -7.10 19.99
CA THR A 91 -1.01 -8.48 20.50
C THR A 91 -1.88 -8.67 21.74
N LEU A 92 -2.07 -7.64 22.58
CA LEU A 92 -2.99 -7.66 23.72
C LEU A 92 -4.43 -8.01 23.28
N ARG A 93 -4.91 -7.45 22.16
CA ARG A 93 -6.27 -7.74 21.64
C ARG A 93 -6.52 -9.22 21.44
N HIS A 94 -5.55 -9.87 20.80
CA HIS A 94 -5.60 -11.31 20.55
C HIS A 94 -5.47 -12.11 21.84
N ALA A 95 -4.63 -11.65 22.77
CA ALA A 95 -4.47 -12.31 24.06
C ALA A 95 -5.77 -12.25 24.89
N LEU A 96 -6.47 -11.11 24.93
CA LEU A 96 -7.74 -10.96 25.65
C LEU A 96 -8.87 -11.79 25.04
N GLU A 97 -8.91 -11.90 23.70
CA GLU A 97 -9.86 -12.77 23.01
C GLU A 97 -9.64 -14.24 23.37
N ILE A 98 -8.38 -14.69 23.43
CA ILE A 98 -8.02 -16.04 23.90
C ILE A 98 -8.40 -16.25 25.38
N LEU A 99 -8.23 -15.23 26.24
CA LEU A 99 -8.63 -15.33 27.64
C LEU A 99 -10.15 -15.44 27.79
N ARG A 100 -10.92 -14.65 27.02
CA ARG A 100 -12.38 -14.76 26.94
C ARG A 100 -12.81 -16.17 26.52
N ASP A 101 -12.24 -16.69 25.43
CA ASP A 101 -12.60 -18.01 24.89
C ASP A 101 -12.29 -19.16 25.87
N ARG A 102 -11.36 -18.92 26.80
CA ARG A 102 -11.01 -19.84 27.88
C ARG A 102 -11.82 -19.61 29.16
N GLY A 103 -12.80 -18.71 29.15
CA GLY A 103 -13.63 -18.39 30.31
C GLY A 103 -12.86 -17.75 31.46
N VAL A 104 -11.78 -17.03 31.17
CA VAL A 104 -10.99 -16.38 32.22
C VAL A 104 -11.78 -15.21 32.81
N ARG A 105 -12.03 -15.27 34.12
CA ARG A 105 -12.69 -14.21 34.88
C ARG A 105 -11.95 -12.87 34.71
N GLY A 106 -12.71 -11.78 34.64
CA GLY A 106 -12.22 -10.42 34.45
C GLY A 106 -12.21 -9.92 33.01
N VAL A 107 -12.35 -10.80 32.01
CA VAL A 107 -12.65 -10.39 30.63
C VAL A 107 -14.16 -10.53 30.38
N PRO A 108 -14.86 -9.49 29.90
CA PRO A 108 -16.29 -9.60 29.60
C PRO A 108 -16.60 -10.71 28.59
N GLU A 109 -17.70 -11.45 28.78
CA GLU A 109 -18.07 -12.59 27.92
C GLU A 109 -18.34 -12.17 26.47
N ASN A 110 -18.87 -10.98 26.28
CA ASN A 110 -19.11 -10.37 24.97
C ASN A 110 -17.93 -9.54 24.44
N PHE A 111 -16.75 -9.61 25.10
CA PHE A 111 -15.58 -8.85 24.68
C PHE A 111 -15.29 -9.10 23.21
N SER A 112 -15.14 -8.04 22.43
CA SER A 112 -14.70 -8.13 21.04
C SER A 112 -13.37 -7.41 20.89
N ARG A 113 -12.43 -8.02 20.15
CA ARG A 113 -11.19 -7.35 19.77
C ARG A 113 -11.45 -5.96 19.15
N LYS A 114 -12.59 -5.76 18.49
CA LYS A 114 -12.99 -4.48 17.85
C LYS A 114 -13.16 -3.33 18.85
N TRP A 115 -13.39 -3.62 20.14
CA TRP A 115 -13.51 -2.61 21.20
C TRP A 115 -12.20 -1.84 21.41
N ILE A 116 -11.07 -2.44 21.04
CA ILE A 116 -9.75 -1.85 21.20
C ILE A 116 -9.33 -1.24 19.86
N ARG A 117 -9.39 0.09 19.76
CA ARG A 117 -8.72 0.81 18.68
C ARG A 117 -7.26 0.98 19.05
N VAL A 118 -6.42 0.08 18.55
CA VAL A 118 -4.97 0.34 18.52
C VAL A 118 -4.80 1.31 17.37
N GLY A 119 -4.47 2.57 17.66
CA GLY A 119 -4.07 3.48 16.61
C GLY A 119 -3.00 2.81 15.74
N THR A 120 -2.99 3.10 14.44
CA THR A 120 -1.89 2.67 13.58
C THR A 120 -0.60 3.20 14.22
N PRO A 121 0.49 2.42 14.31
CA PRO A 121 1.77 2.99 14.70
C PRO A 121 1.99 4.24 13.84
N PRO A 122 2.59 5.34 14.35
CA PRO A 122 3.02 6.38 13.45
C PRO A 122 3.92 5.71 12.43
N THR A 123 3.37 5.44 11.25
CA THR A 123 4.14 4.97 10.13
C THR A 123 5.11 6.09 9.94
N LYS A 124 6.42 5.82 10.13
CA LYS A 124 7.46 6.71 9.64
C LYS A 124 6.98 7.10 8.25
N GLU A 125 6.52 8.33 8.08
CA GLU A 125 5.98 8.75 6.81
C GLU A 125 7.13 8.61 5.84
N PHE A 126 6.97 7.72 4.87
CA PHE A 126 7.93 7.64 3.79
C PHE A 126 7.51 8.75 2.84
N PRO A 127 8.31 9.83 2.74
CA PRO A 127 8.04 10.89 1.80
C PRO A 127 8.09 10.31 0.37
N SER A 128 7.31 10.86 -0.55
CA SER A 128 7.40 10.48 -1.97
C SER A 128 8.74 10.94 -2.54
N LEU A 129 9.15 10.39 -3.68
CA LEU A 129 10.36 10.85 -4.36
C LEU A 129 10.29 12.34 -4.72
N GLY A 130 9.11 12.85 -5.10
CA GLY A 130 8.92 14.27 -5.39
C GLY A 130 9.19 15.18 -4.20
N THR A 131 9.02 14.72 -2.97
CA THR A 131 9.34 15.53 -1.77
C THR A 131 10.82 15.55 -1.40
N ALA A 132 11.68 14.84 -2.14
CA ALA A 132 13.11 14.89 -1.91
C ALA A 132 13.72 16.23 -2.33
N ASP A 133 14.71 16.67 -1.55
CA ASP A 133 15.49 17.88 -1.82
C ASP A 133 16.64 17.58 -2.77
N TRP A 134 16.29 17.21 -4.00
CA TRP A 134 17.25 16.90 -5.06
C TRP A 134 17.39 18.09 -6.02
N PRO A 135 18.62 18.51 -6.37
CA PRO A 135 18.84 19.63 -7.28
C PRO A 135 18.15 19.47 -8.64
N GLU A 136 18.06 18.24 -9.15
CA GLU A 136 17.42 17.93 -10.44
C GLU A 136 15.89 18.14 -10.42
N LEU A 137 15.30 18.31 -9.24
CA LEU A 137 13.88 18.60 -9.04
C LEU A 137 13.62 20.09 -8.79
N GLU A 138 14.64 20.93 -8.66
CA GLU A 138 14.46 22.36 -8.42
C GLU A 138 13.63 23.02 -9.53
N GLY A 139 12.67 23.87 -9.16
CA GLY A 139 11.76 24.54 -10.09
C GLY A 139 10.55 23.72 -10.56
N TYR A 140 10.45 22.43 -10.23
CA TYR A 140 9.27 21.61 -10.51
C TYR A 140 8.36 21.50 -9.28
N GLU A 141 7.04 21.49 -9.51
CA GLU A 141 6.02 21.34 -8.46
C GLU A 141 4.98 20.26 -8.82
N GLY A 142 4.27 19.76 -7.80
CA GLY A 142 3.12 18.86 -7.96
C GLY A 142 3.41 17.60 -8.79
N TYR A 143 2.51 17.32 -9.75
CA TYR A 143 2.56 16.14 -10.62
C TYR A 143 3.86 16.04 -11.42
N GLU A 144 4.31 17.15 -12.02
CA GLU A 144 5.53 17.16 -12.84
C GLU A 144 6.77 16.87 -12.00
N ARG A 145 6.81 17.34 -10.75
CA ARG A 145 7.89 17.03 -9.82
C ARG A 145 7.95 15.53 -9.50
N GLU A 146 6.81 14.90 -9.24
CA GLU A 146 6.73 13.45 -8.99
C GLU A 146 7.12 12.63 -10.22
N ARG A 147 6.61 13.01 -11.40
CA ARG A 147 6.94 12.38 -12.68
C ARG A 147 8.44 12.46 -12.95
N ARG A 148 9.04 13.63 -12.77
CA ARG A 148 10.48 13.84 -12.96
C ARG A 148 11.32 13.04 -11.97
N ALA A 149 10.90 12.97 -10.71
CA ALA A 149 11.58 12.17 -9.69
C ALA A 149 11.54 10.67 -10.03
N MET A 150 10.40 10.17 -10.51
CA MET A 150 10.27 8.78 -10.98
C MET A 150 11.17 8.50 -12.18
N GLU A 151 11.19 9.39 -13.19
CA GLU A 151 12.06 9.27 -14.36
C GLU A 151 13.54 9.23 -14.00
N LEU A 152 13.99 10.09 -13.09
CA LEU A 152 15.38 10.15 -12.64
C LEU A 152 15.81 8.85 -11.95
N VAL A 153 14.95 8.32 -11.06
CA VAL A 153 15.19 7.06 -10.36
C VAL A 153 15.18 5.89 -11.34
N ARG A 154 14.17 5.81 -12.22
CA ARG A 154 14.08 4.78 -13.27
C ARG A 154 15.31 4.79 -14.17
N SER A 155 15.72 5.96 -14.65
CA SER A 155 16.91 6.12 -15.49
C SER A 155 18.18 5.67 -14.77
N SER A 156 18.29 5.98 -13.47
CA SER A 156 19.42 5.55 -12.66
C SER A 156 19.46 4.03 -12.45
N PHE A 157 18.30 3.36 -12.34
CA PHE A 157 18.24 1.90 -12.32
C PHE A 157 18.62 1.28 -13.66
N ILE A 158 18.21 1.87 -14.79
CA ILE A 158 18.61 1.42 -16.13
C ILE A 158 20.12 1.55 -16.30
N SER A 159 20.68 2.74 -16.03
CA SER A 159 22.13 2.97 -16.13
C SER A 159 22.90 2.02 -15.24
N LEU A 160 22.39 1.74 -14.04
CA LEU A 160 22.98 0.77 -13.14
C LEU A 160 22.96 -0.64 -13.75
N PHE A 161 21.83 -1.11 -14.25
CA PHE A 161 21.72 -2.42 -14.88
C PHE A 161 22.65 -2.55 -16.10
N LEU A 162 22.60 -1.58 -17.02
CA LEU A 162 23.37 -1.60 -18.26
C LEU A 162 24.88 -1.64 -18.03
N TYR A 163 25.37 -0.89 -17.03
CA TYR A 163 26.80 -0.92 -16.67
C TYR A 163 27.27 -2.33 -16.27
N TYR A 164 26.47 -3.07 -15.49
CA TYR A 164 26.84 -4.44 -15.11
C TYR A 164 26.50 -5.47 -16.20
N GLU A 165 25.52 -5.20 -17.07
CA GLU A 165 25.27 -6.00 -18.29
C GLU A 165 26.47 -5.92 -19.25
N GLU A 166 27.08 -4.75 -19.41
CA GLU A 166 28.26 -4.53 -20.24
C GLU A 166 29.45 -5.37 -19.76
N LEU A 167 29.72 -5.37 -18.44
CA LEU A 167 30.73 -6.23 -17.82
C LEU A 167 30.47 -7.71 -18.11
N PHE A 168 29.23 -8.15 -17.95
CA PHE A 168 28.84 -9.53 -18.24
C PHE A 168 29.06 -9.90 -19.70
N ASN A 169 28.63 -9.03 -20.63
CA ASN A 169 28.78 -9.25 -22.06
C ASN A 169 30.26 -9.32 -22.48
N LEU A 170 31.11 -8.43 -21.94
CA LEU A 170 32.55 -8.48 -22.14
C LEU A 170 33.13 -9.81 -21.63
N GLY A 171 32.77 -10.21 -20.41
CA GLY A 171 33.20 -11.48 -19.82
C GLY A 171 32.82 -12.70 -20.64
N GLN A 172 31.57 -12.78 -21.10
CA GLN A 172 31.10 -13.86 -21.96
C GLN A 172 31.82 -13.88 -23.32
N SER A 173 32.08 -12.70 -23.90
CA SER A 173 32.86 -12.58 -25.14
C SER A 173 34.29 -13.11 -24.99
N LEU A 174 34.97 -12.76 -23.89
CA LEU A 174 36.30 -13.26 -23.57
C LEU A 174 36.30 -14.78 -23.35
N LEU A 175 35.32 -15.32 -22.62
CA LEU A 175 35.20 -16.76 -22.35
C LEU A 175 34.96 -17.58 -23.62
N ARG A 176 34.18 -17.06 -24.57
CA ARG A 176 33.98 -17.68 -25.90
C ARG A 176 35.23 -17.59 -26.78
N GLY A 177 36.10 -16.61 -26.53
CA GLY A 177 37.27 -16.34 -27.37
C GLY A 177 36.89 -15.56 -28.63
N ASP A 178 35.88 -14.69 -28.55
CA ASP A 178 35.51 -13.83 -29.67
C ASP A 178 36.70 -12.89 -30.03
N PRO A 179 36.97 -12.67 -31.34
CA PRO A 179 38.10 -11.85 -31.77
C PRO A 179 37.98 -10.40 -31.27
N PRO A 180 39.11 -9.70 -31.02
CA PRO A 180 39.10 -8.27 -30.70
C PRO A 180 38.45 -7.44 -31.81
N MET A 181 37.72 -6.40 -31.42
CA MET A 181 37.34 -5.32 -32.32
C MET A 181 38.59 -4.52 -32.74
N PRO A 182 38.57 -3.77 -33.86
CA PRO A 182 39.75 -3.06 -34.39
C PRO A 182 40.45 -2.10 -33.42
N ASP A 183 39.72 -1.59 -32.43
CA ASP A 183 40.14 -0.63 -31.41
C ASP A 183 40.46 -1.27 -30.05
N GLN A 184 40.43 -2.61 -29.97
CA GLN A 184 40.72 -3.38 -28.75
C GLN A 184 42.12 -4.01 -28.81
N ASP A 185 42.80 -4.04 -27.67
CA ASP A 185 44.12 -4.65 -27.52
C ASP A 185 43.99 -6.19 -27.41
N PRO A 186 44.51 -6.96 -28.40
CA PRO A 186 44.46 -8.42 -28.37
C PRO A 186 45.19 -9.03 -27.17
N GLN A 187 46.30 -8.43 -26.73
CA GLN A 187 47.08 -8.93 -25.60
C GLN A 187 46.33 -8.72 -24.28
N ALA A 188 45.67 -7.57 -24.13
CA ALA A 188 44.84 -7.29 -22.96
C ALA A 188 43.67 -8.28 -22.85
N ARG A 189 42.98 -8.57 -23.98
CA ARG A 189 41.90 -9.56 -24.03
C ARG A 189 42.39 -10.96 -23.67
N GLU A 190 43.49 -11.40 -24.24
CA GLU A 190 44.04 -12.73 -23.96
C GLU A 190 44.48 -12.87 -22.49
N ALA A 191 45.06 -11.83 -21.91
CA ALA A 191 45.40 -11.81 -20.48
C ALA A 191 44.16 -11.99 -19.59
N LEU A 192 43.11 -11.18 -19.82
CA LEU A 192 41.85 -11.30 -19.07
C LEU A 192 41.18 -12.65 -19.28
N ARG A 193 41.16 -13.15 -20.52
CA ARG A 193 40.62 -14.47 -20.85
C ARG A 193 41.32 -15.58 -20.08
N ASN A 194 42.65 -15.59 -20.05
CA ASN A 194 43.42 -16.58 -19.30
C ASN A 194 43.11 -16.53 -17.80
N GLY A 195 43.01 -15.33 -17.22
CA GLY A 195 42.55 -15.18 -15.84
C GLY A 195 41.14 -15.74 -15.60
N LEU A 196 40.20 -15.45 -16.52
CA LEU A 196 38.81 -15.91 -16.44
C LEU A 196 38.71 -17.42 -16.54
N LEU A 197 39.49 -18.06 -17.41
CA LEU A 197 39.54 -19.52 -17.54
C LEU A 197 40.04 -20.18 -16.25
N VAL A 198 41.12 -19.67 -15.65
CA VAL A 198 41.63 -20.18 -14.36
C VAL A 198 40.59 -19.99 -13.25
N PHE A 199 39.89 -18.86 -13.23
CA PHE A 199 38.84 -18.63 -12.23
C PHE A 199 37.63 -19.55 -12.44
N ARG A 200 37.21 -19.76 -13.69
CA ARG A 200 36.15 -20.69 -14.06
C ARG A 200 36.45 -22.10 -13.61
N ASP A 201 37.67 -22.57 -13.86
CA ASP A 201 38.12 -23.91 -13.45
C ASP A 201 38.14 -24.02 -11.91
N HIS A 202 38.58 -22.97 -11.20
CA HIS A 202 38.49 -22.93 -9.74
C HIS A 202 37.05 -23.03 -9.21
N ILE A 203 36.10 -22.31 -9.82
CA ILE A 203 34.68 -22.40 -9.43
C ILE A 203 34.18 -23.83 -9.70
N ARG A 204 34.54 -24.44 -10.83
CA ARG A 204 34.15 -25.81 -11.18
C ARG A 204 34.72 -26.86 -10.22
N GLU A 205 35.92 -26.64 -9.71
CA GLU A 205 36.56 -27.56 -8.76
C GLU A 205 35.99 -27.42 -7.34
N THR A 206 35.63 -26.19 -6.92
CA THR A 206 35.38 -25.89 -5.51
C THR A 206 33.96 -25.43 -5.19
N GLY A 207 33.15 -25.11 -6.20
CA GLY A 207 31.86 -24.43 -6.05
C GLY A 207 31.96 -23.02 -5.45
N SER A 208 33.17 -22.46 -5.34
CA SER A 208 33.46 -21.20 -4.67
C SER A 208 33.72 -20.07 -5.67
N PHE A 209 32.97 -18.98 -5.53
CA PHE A 209 33.18 -17.73 -6.29
C PHE A 209 34.21 -16.81 -5.62
N ARG A 210 35.08 -17.36 -4.77
CA ARG A 210 36.22 -16.63 -4.20
C ARG A 210 37.38 -16.69 -5.19
N LEU A 211 37.99 -15.55 -5.47
CA LEU A 211 39.13 -15.50 -6.38
C LEU A 211 40.31 -16.26 -5.75
N PRO A 212 40.85 -17.28 -6.42
CA PRO A 212 41.98 -18.04 -5.88
C PRO A 212 43.27 -17.22 -5.97
N ARG A 213 44.21 -17.46 -5.05
CA ARG A 213 45.53 -16.77 -5.04
C ARG A 213 46.25 -16.86 -6.38
N ARG A 214 46.15 -18.01 -7.05
CA ARG A 214 46.74 -18.23 -8.38
C ARG A 214 46.23 -17.21 -9.41
N VAL A 215 44.93 -16.90 -9.45
CA VAL A 215 44.40 -15.88 -10.39
C VAL A 215 44.93 -14.48 -10.06
N ALA A 216 45.19 -14.20 -8.79
CA ALA A 216 45.82 -12.94 -8.38
C ALA A 216 47.30 -12.82 -8.82
N GLU A 217 47.95 -13.93 -9.18
CA GLU A 217 49.36 -14.00 -9.60
C GLU A 217 49.54 -13.95 -11.13
N TYR A 218 48.58 -14.43 -11.94
CA TYR A 218 48.71 -14.57 -13.41
C TYR A 218 48.34 -13.34 -14.24
N VAL A 219 47.50 -12.45 -13.72
CA VAL A 219 47.04 -11.22 -14.39
C VAL A 219 47.03 -10.18 -13.30
N LEU A 220 47.59 -8.98 -13.49
CA LEU A 220 47.43 -7.86 -12.56
C LEU A 220 45.95 -7.43 -12.60
N PRO A 221 45.05 -7.97 -11.75
CA PRO A 221 43.61 -7.80 -11.91
C PRO A 221 43.16 -6.44 -11.35
N ARG A 222 44.14 -5.59 -11.01
CA ARG A 222 44.00 -4.26 -10.44
C ARG A 222 44.08 -3.16 -11.47
N ASP A 223 44.54 -3.45 -12.69
CA ASP A 223 44.76 -2.41 -13.70
C ASP A 223 43.44 -2.08 -14.43
N PRO A 224 42.81 -0.92 -14.13
CA PRO A 224 41.62 -0.47 -14.84
C PRO A 224 41.89 -0.32 -16.34
N ALA A 225 43.12 0.03 -16.71
CA ALA A 225 43.51 0.21 -18.10
C ALA A 225 43.48 -1.13 -18.87
N LEU A 226 43.65 -2.27 -18.20
CA LEU A 226 43.57 -3.58 -18.86
C LEU A 226 42.14 -3.87 -19.34
N TRP A 227 41.15 -3.64 -18.50
CA TRP A 227 39.72 -3.80 -18.84
C TRP A 227 39.29 -2.81 -19.92
N TYR A 228 39.76 -1.57 -19.82
CA TYR A 228 39.52 -0.56 -20.83
C TYR A 228 40.16 -0.92 -22.18
N ARG A 229 41.43 -1.32 -22.21
CA ARG A 229 42.09 -1.76 -23.46
C ARG A 229 41.45 -3.01 -24.06
N ALA A 230 40.92 -3.92 -23.25
CA ALA A 230 40.33 -5.17 -23.73
C ALA A 230 38.91 -5.03 -24.31
N GLY A 231 38.15 -4.03 -23.88
CA GLY A 231 36.75 -3.89 -24.27
C GLY A 231 36.08 -2.57 -23.93
N HIS A 232 36.86 -1.50 -23.69
CA HIS A 232 36.43 -0.16 -23.27
C HIS A 232 35.63 -0.09 -21.97
N PHE A 233 35.72 -1.13 -21.14
CA PHE A 233 35.01 -1.19 -19.89
C PHE A 233 35.74 -0.40 -18.79
N ASP A 234 35.10 0.66 -18.29
CA ASP A 234 35.63 1.46 -17.19
C ASP A 234 35.30 0.83 -15.83
N THR A 235 36.30 0.23 -15.19
CA THR A 235 36.14 -0.34 -13.83
C THR A 235 35.98 0.68 -12.71
N ALA A 236 36.19 1.99 -12.95
CA ALA A 236 36.00 3.01 -11.92
C ALA A 236 34.55 3.08 -11.42
N GLY A 237 33.60 2.62 -12.24
CA GLY A 237 32.20 2.48 -11.86
C GLY A 237 31.89 1.24 -11.00
N LEU A 238 32.85 0.39 -10.65
CA LEU A 238 32.64 -0.73 -9.72
C LEU A 238 32.82 -0.23 -8.28
N TRP A 239 31.80 -0.38 -7.44
CA TRP A 239 31.78 0.29 -6.14
C TRP A 239 32.42 -0.56 -5.06
N ASP A 240 33.38 0.05 -4.38
CA ASP A 240 34.37 -0.55 -3.46
C ASP A 240 35.70 -0.87 -4.15
N GLN A 241 36.61 0.11 -4.12
CA GLN A 241 37.99 0.05 -4.64
C GLN A 241 38.79 -1.15 -4.10
N LEU A 242 38.43 -1.68 -2.91
CA LEU A 242 39.10 -2.84 -2.32
C LEU A 242 38.51 -4.20 -2.79
N ALA A 243 37.30 -4.21 -3.36
CA ALA A 243 36.61 -5.40 -3.86
C ALA A 243 36.39 -5.44 -5.39
N VAL A 244 36.73 -4.36 -6.12
CA VAL A 244 36.61 -4.19 -7.59
C VAL A 244 37.02 -5.45 -8.35
N MET A 245 38.16 -6.02 -7.98
CA MET A 245 38.79 -7.14 -8.69
C MET A 245 37.91 -8.40 -8.69
N ASN A 246 37.39 -8.74 -7.51
CA ASN A 246 36.56 -9.91 -7.35
C ASN A 246 35.20 -9.70 -8.04
N MET A 247 34.69 -8.48 -8.02
CA MET A 247 33.41 -8.15 -8.66
C MET A 247 33.51 -8.18 -10.18
N ALA A 248 34.58 -7.65 -10.78
CA ALA A 248 34.77 -7.66 -12.23
C ALA A 248 34.76 -9.09 -12.79
N TYR A 249 35.56 -9.98 -12.19
CA TYR A 249 35.59 -11.39 -12.58
C TYR A 249 34.27 -12.11 -12.34
N ARG A 250 33.60 -11.88 -11.21
CA ARG A 250 32.28 -12.50 -10.93
C ARG A 250 31.21 -12.03 -11.91
N GLY A 251 31.19 -10.73 -12.23
CA GLY A 251 30.24 -10.14 -13.16
C GLY A 251 30.33 -10.74 -14.56
N CYS A 252 31.49 -11.31 -14.93
CA CYS A 252 31.66 -12.04 -16.18
C CYS A 252 30.87 -13.36 -16.25
N PHE A 253 30.50 -13.96 -15.11
CA PHE A 253 29.81 -15.26 -15.04
C PHE A 253 28.30 -15.14 -14.76
N GLY A 254 27.84 -13.98 -14.29
CA GLY A 254 26.43 -13.80 -13.95
C GLY A 254 26.13 -12.46 -13.30
N PRO A 255 24.86 -12.23 -12.95
CA PRO A 255 24.42 -10.96 -12.37
C PRO A 255 25.04 -10.73 -10.98
N LEU A 256 25.49 -9.50 -10.75
CA LEU A 256 25.87 -9.01 -9.43
C LEU A 256 24.65 -8.38 -8.72
N ALA A 257 24.74 -8.18 -7.40
CA ALA A 257 23.66 -7.57 -6.62
C ALA A 257 23.17 -6.22 -7.20
N PRO A 258 24.04 -5.28 -7.63
CA PRO A 258 23.60 -4.04 -8.24
C PRO A 258 22.85 -4.23 -9.57
N ALA A 259 23.26 -5.21 -10.39
CA ALA A 259 22.55 -5.53 -11.65
C ALA A 259 21.13 -6.02 -11.37
N MET A 260 20.99 -6.94 -10.41
CA MET A 260 19.69 -7.44 -9.99
C MET A 260 18.80 -6.32 -9.44
N ILE A 261 19.35 -5.45 -8.59
CA ILE A 261 18.61 -4.29 -8.06
C ILE A 261 18.20 -3.32 -9.16
N GLY A 262 19.08 -3.08 -10.15
CA GLY A 262 18.75 -2.29 -11.33
C GLY A 262 17.52 -2.83 -12.05
N ALA A 263 17.53 -4.12 -12.38
CA ALA A 263 16.41 -4.78 -13.06
C ALA A 263 15.12 -4.78 -12.22
N LEU A 264 15.21 -5.11 -10.93
CA LEU A 264 14.08 -5.06 -10.00
C LEU A 264 13.52 -3.64 -9.84
N GLY A 265 14.39 -2.64 -9.80
CA GLY A 265 14.03 -1.24 -9.69
C GLY A 265 13.23 -0.75 -10.89
N VAL A 266 13.64 -1.11 -12.11
CA VAL A 266 12.87 -0.81 -13.33
C VAL A 266 11.48 -1.45 -13.29
N LEU A 267 11.39 -2.73 -12.90
CA LEU A 267 10.10 -3.41 -12.75
C LEU A 267 9.18 -2.67 -11.78
N ILE A 268 9.68 -2.25 -10.62
CA ILE A 268 8.88 -1.54 -9.60
C ILE A 268 8.51 -0.13 -10.07
N CYS A 269 9.38 0.58 -10.78
CA CYS A 269 9.07 1.89 -11.36
C CYS A 269 7.93 1.80 -12.39
N ASP A 270 7.94 0.76 -13.23
CA ASP A 270 7.00 0.65 -14.36
C ASP A 270 5.65 0.06 -13.93
N THR A 271 5.65 -0.83 -12.94
CA THR A 271 4.42 -1.52 -12.48
C THR A 271 3.84 -0.94 -11.19
N GLY A 272 4.63 -0.22 -10.39
CA GLY A 272 4.25 0.21 -9.06
C GLY A 272 4.13 -0.91 -8.03
N TRP A 273 4.50 -2.15 -8.37
CA TRP A 273 4.34 -3.31 -7.49
C TRP A 273 4.97 -3.12 -6.12
N ASN A 274 4.38 -3.74 -5.11
CA ASN A 274 5.04 -3.90 -3.83
C ASN A 274 6.33 -4.71 -4.02
N LEU A 275 7.32 -4.37 -3.20
CA LEU A 275 8.63 -5.00 -3.24
C LEU A 275 8.56 -6.51 -3.01
N GLN A 276 7.59 -6.98 -2.22
CA GLN A 276 7.46 -8.39 -1.88
C GLN A 276 7.04 -9.24 -3.10
N PRO A 277 5.89 -8.99 -3.77
CA PRO A 277 5.55 -9.65 -5.04
C PRO A 277 6.65 -9.54 -6.11
N ALA A 278 7.30 -8.37 -6.21
CA ALA A 278 8.38 -8.17 -7.18
C ALA A 278 9.61 -9.06 -6.88
N ARG A 279 9.90 -9.36 -5.60
CA ARG A 279 10.99 -10.26 -5.19
C ARG A 279 10.66 -11.74 -5.32
N ASP A 280 9.40 -12.11 -5.24
CA ASP A 280 8.99 -13.52 -5.21
C ASP A 280 8.71 -14.10 -6.60
N LEU A 281 9.23 -13.48 -7.66
CA LEU A 281 9.14 -14.00 -9.02
C LEU A 281 9.84 -15.37 -9.16
N ASP A 282 9.17 -16.28 -9.85
CA ASP A 282 9.74 -17.58 -10.24
C ASP A 282 10.69 -17.42 -11.43
N GLN A 283 11.52 -18.44 -11.68
CA GLN A 283 12.53 -18.47 -12.75
C GLN A 283 11.98 -18.03 -14.11
N ASP A 284 10.75 -18.41 -14.42
CA ASP A 284 10.05 -18.03 -15.65
C ASP A 284 8.81 -17.17 -15.30
N PRO A 285 8.98 -15.85 -15.09
CA PRO A 285 7.91 -14.99 -14.61
C PRO A 285 6.97 -14.50 -15.74
N PHE A 286 7.35 -14.72 -16.99
CA PHE A 286 6.54 -14.36 -18.16
C PHE A 286 5.48 -15.43 -18.43
N VAL A 287 4.22 -15.00 -18.49
CA VAL A 287 3.08 -15.88 -18.78
C VAL A 287 2.88 -16.04 -20.29
N PHE A 288 2.90 -14.92 -21.03
CA PHE A 288 2.90 -14.90 -22.50
C PHE A 288 3.31 -13.51 -23.03
N ARG A 289 3.54 -13.42 -24.35
CA ARG A 289 3.94 -12.18 -25.03
C ARG A 289 3.02 -11.85 -26.18
N SER A 290 2.82 -10.56 -26.41
CA SER A 290 2.05 -10.00 -27.51
C SER A 290 2.85 -8.89 -28.21
N ALA A 291 2.36 -8.42 -29.36
CA ALA A 291 2.91 -7.22 -30.00
C ALA A 291 2.76 -5.96 -29.13
N GLY A 292 1.73 -5.90 -28.27
CA GLY A 292 1.47 -4.75 -27.38
C GLY A 292 2.21 -4.79 -26.05
N GLY A 293 2.78 -5.92 -25.65
CA GLY A 293 3.44 -6.06 -24.36
C GLY A 293 3.67 -7.50 -23.90
N SER A 294 4.37 -7.61 -22.76
CA SER A 294 4.71 -8.88 -22.10
C SER A 294 3.97 -9.02 -20.78
N TYR A 295 3.31 -10.15 -20.58
CA TYR A 295 2.51 -10.41 -19.38
C TYR A 295 3.37 -11.12 -18.34
N VAL A 296 3.56 -10.48 -17.19
CA VAL A 296 4.39 -10.97 -16.09
C VAL A 296 3.52 -11.21 -14.86
N ALA A 297 3.80 -12.26 -14.11
CA ALA A 297 3.06 -12.57 -12.90
C ALA A 297 3.87 -13.29 -11.83
N ALA A 298 3.39 -13.19 -10.59
CA ALA A 298 3.90 -13.90 -9.43
C ALA A 298 3.46 -15.38 -9.46
N PRO A 299 4.14 -16.25 -8.70
CA PRO A 299 3.96 -17.71 -8.78
C PRO A 299 2.53 -18.18 -8.57
N SER A 300 1.84 -17.61 -7.57
CA SER A 300 0.47 -17.99 -7.22
C SER A 300 -0.54 -17.62 -8.31
N PHE A 301 -0.33 -16.51 -9.00
CA PHE A 301 -1.16 -16.13 -10.14
C PHE A 301 -0.90 -17.05 -11.33
N ILE A 302 0.38 -17.33 -11.63
CA ILE A 302 0.77 -18.26 -12.70
C ILE A 302 0.16 -19.64 -12.47
N GLU A 303 0.17 -20.14 -11.23
CA GLU A 303 -0.44 -21.44 -10.90
C GLU A 303 -1.96 -21.44 -11.13
N SER A 304 -2.65 -20.37 -10.70
CA SER A 304 -4.09 -20.19 -10.96
C SER A 304 -4.40 -20.15 -12.45
N PHE A 305 -3.60 -19.40 -13.23
CA PHE A 305 -3.71 -19.31 -14.68
C PHE A 305 -3.53 -20.69 -15.35
N LYS A 306 -2.47 -21.43 -14.98
CA LYS A 306 -2.22 -22.80 -15.47
C LYS A 306 -3.38 -23.74 -15.20
N ARG A 307 -3.90 -23.73 -13.97
CA ARG A 307 -4.98 -24.62 -13.55
C ARG A 307 -6.27 -24.36 -14.34
N ARG A 308 -6.57 -23.09 -14.64
CA ARG A 308 -7.83 -22.68 -15.30
C ARG A 308 -7.81 -22.88 -16.80
N ALA A 309 -6.68 -22.59 -17.44
CA ALA A 309 -6.59 -22.68 -18.88
C ALA A 309 -6.11 -24.06 -19.37
N GLY A 310 -5.69 -24.95 -18.46
CA GLY A 310 -5.54 -26.39 -18.71
C GLY A 310 -4.52 -26.72 -19.82
N HIS A 311 -4.87 -27.64 -20.72
CA HIS A 311 -3.97 -28.08 -21.81
C HIS A 311 -3.62 -26.97 -22.81
N HIS A 312 -4.46 -25.92 -22.93
CA HIS A 312 -4.18 -24.79 -23.82
C HIS A 312 -2.97 -23.97 -23.36
N VAL A 313 -2.67 -23.96 -22.06
CA VAL A 313 -1.60 -23.16 -21.44
C VAL A 313 -0.19 -23.69 -21.69
N LEU A 314 -0.04 -25.01 -21.81
CA LEU A 314 1.27 -25.63 -22.07
C LEU A 314 1.86 -25.24 -23.43
N ALA A 315 1.03 -24.74 -24.36
CA ALA A 315 1.50 -24.16 -25.60
C ALA A 315 1.96 -22.69 -25.44
N PHE A 316 1.44 -21.94 -24.46
CA PHE A 316 1.71 -20.50 -24.32
C PHE A 316 2.84 -20.19 -23.32
N LEU A 317 3.02 -21.05 -22.31
CA LEU A 317 4.08 -20.90 -21.31
C LEU A 317 5.42 -21.40 -21.83
N GLY A 318 6.44 -20.55 -21.73
CA GLY A 318 7.80 -20.87 -22.13
C GLY A 318 8.13 -20.53 -23.59
N GLU A 319 7.16 -20.07 -24.38
CA GLU A 319 7.46 -19.45 -25.66
C GLU A 319 8.01 -18.04 -25.41
N ASN A 320 9.32 -17.85 -25.68
CA ASN A 320 9.93 -16.51 -25.79
C ASN A 320 9.44 -15.74 -27.04
N HIS A 321 8.39 -16.22 -27.71
CA HIS A 321 7.92 -15.73 -28.99
C HIS A 321 6.56 -15.06 -28.83
N GLN A 322 6.31 -14.05 -29.66
CA GLN A 322 5.03 -13.35 -29.66
C GLN A 322 3.94 -14.30 -30.15
N LEU A 323 2.82 -14.35 -29.42
CA LEU A 323 1.65 -15.11 -29.83
C LEU A 323 1.01 -14.47 -31.07
N ASP A 324 0.56 -15.31 -32.01
CA ASP A 324 -0.30 -14.87 -33.10
C ASP A 324 -1.66 -14.37 -32.58
N GLU A 325 -2.42 -13.63 -33.41
CA GLU A 325 -3.68 -12.99 -32.99
C GLU A 325 -4.71 -13.99 -32.41
N GLY A 326 -4.80 -15.19 -32.99
CA GLY A 326 -5.75 -16.21 -32.55
C GLY A 326 -5.40 -16.76 -31.17
N ARG A 327 -4.12 -17.09 -30.97
CA ARG A 327 -3.53 -17.56 -29.71
C ARG A 327 -3.58 -16.47 -28.63
N LEU A 328 -3.28 -15.24 -29.00
CA LEU A 328 -3.31 -14.08 -28.10
C LEU A 328 -4.72 -13.85 -27.55
N ARG A 329 -5.76 -13.89 -28.40
CA ARG A 329 -7.15 -13.70 -27.95
C ARG A 329 -7.55 -14.74 -26.90
N VAL A 330 -7.15 -16.00 -27.10
CA VAL A 330 -7.41 -17.08 -26.13
C VAL A 330 -6.64 -16.85 -24.84
N ALA A 331 -5.37 -16.46 -24.91
CA ALA A 331 -4.55 -16.15 -23.74
C ALA A 331 -5.12 -14.98 -22.92
N LEU A 332 -5.59 -13.91 -23.60
CA LEU A 332 -6.22 -12.75 -22.96
C LEU A 332 -7.54 -13.10 -22.26
N ASP A 333 -8.42 -13.86 -22.92
CA ASP A 333 -9.68 -14.32 -22.30
C ASP A 333 -9.41 -15.15 -21.03
N HIS A 334 -8.40 -16.03 -21.07
CA HIS A 334 -7.98 -16.77 -19.87
C HIS A 334 -7.31 -15.90 -18.81
N TRP A 335 -6.56 -14.88 -19.21
CA TRP A 335 -5.93 -13.94 -18.31
C TRP A 335 -6.98 -13.14 -17.54
N ASP A 336 -7.97 -12.58 -18.25
CA ASP A 336 -9.06 -11.80 -17.69
C ASP A 336 -9.92 -12.66 -16.75
N ARG A 337 -10.30 -13.88 -17.16
CA ARG A 337 -11.01 -14.83 -16.28
C ARG A 337 -10.19 -15.23 -15.06
N THR A 338 -8.87 -15.28 -15.19
CA THR A 338 -7.99 -15.57 -14.05
C THR A 338 -7.98 -14.40 -13.09
N ILE A 339 -7.90 -13.16 -13.59
CA ILE A 339 -8.03 -11.95 -12.76
C ILE A 339 -9.38 -11.96 -12.05
N GLU A 340 -10.49 -12.13 -12.77
CA GLU A 340 -11.84 -12.12 -12.17
C GLU A 340 -12.01 -13.17 -11.07
N ALA A 341 -11.34 -14.31 -11.16
CA ALA A 341 -11.51 -15.40 -10.21
C ALA A 341 -10.43 -15.48 -9.11
N TYR A 342 -9.20 -15.03 -9.40
CA TYR A 342 -8.08 -14.98 -8.44
C TYR A 342 -8.11 -13.68 -7.65
N ASP A 343 -8.53 -12.61 -8.31
CA ASP A 343 -8.53 -11.24 -7.79
C ASP A 343 -9.78 -10.46 -8.24
N PRO A 344 -11.00 -10.92 -7.87
CA PRO A 344 -12.27 -10.34 -8.33
C PRO A 344 -12.36 -8.83 -8.05
N ASP A 345 -11.77 -8.41 -6.94
CA ASP A 345 -11.80 -7.03 -6.47
C ASP A 345 -10.55 -6.22 -6.90
N ARG A 346 -9.64 -6.83 -7.69
CA ARG A 346 -8.36 -6.27 -8.15
C ARG A 346 -7.49 -5.70 -7.01
N GLN A 347 -7.35 -6.49 -5.94
CA GLN A 347 -6.67 -6.18 -4.69
C GLN A 347 -5.27 -6.82 -4.58
N PHE A 348 -4.78 -7.54 -5.59
CA PHE A 348 -3.45 -8.16 -5.53
C PHE A 348 -2.45 -7.48 -6.46
N ASP A 349 -1.30 -7.12 -5.89
CA ASP A 349 -0.08 -6.90 -6.68
C ASP A 349 0.48 -8.25 -7.14
N GLY A 350 1.20 -8.26 -8.27
CA GLY A 350 1.89 -9.46 -8.75
C GLY A 350 1.35 -10.02 -10.07
N TYR A 351 0.61 -9.23 -10.85
CA TYR A 351 0.43 -9.47 -12.28
C TYR A 351 0.38 -8.13 -13.01
N ALA A 352 0.97 -8.06 -14.21
CA ALA A 352 1.05 -6.84 -14.99
C ALA A 352 1.27 -7.15 -16.47
N CYS A 353 0.81 -6.24 -17.33
CA CYS A 353 1.26 -6.15 -18.72
C CYS A 353 2.36 -5.09 -18.79
N LEU A 354 3.59 -5.51 -19.08
CA LEU A 354 4.71 -4.62 -19.34
C LEU A 354 4.62 -4.16 -20.80
N GLU A 355 4.60 -2.85 -21.01
CA GLU A 355 4.55 -2.28 -22.36
C GLU A 355 5.73 -2.78 -23.21
N ALA A 356 5.46 -3.04 -24.49
CA ALA A 356 6.51 -3.38 -25.44
C ALA A 356 7.43 -2.16 -25.64
N ALA A 357 8.72 -2.42 -25.90
CA ALA A 357 9.62 -1.37 -26.36
C ALA A 357 9.03 -0.71 -27.62
N GLY A 358 8.87 0.61 -27.59
CA GLY A 358 8.38 1.38 -28.74
C GLY A 358 9.41 1.45 -29.87
N ASP A 359 9.82 2.65 -30.25
CA ASP A 359 10.82 2.92 -31.29
C ASP A 359 12.26 2.46 -30.97
N GLY A 360 12.44 1.63 -29.94
CA GLY A 360 13.74 1.12 -29.49
C GLY A 360 14.61 2.13 -28.72
N SER A 361 14.16 3.38 -28.55
CA SER A 361 14.93 4.43 -27.86
C SER A 361 14.85 4.33 -26.33
N VAL A 362 13.77 3.76 -25.80
CA VAL A 362 13.55 3.57 -24.35
C VAL A 362 13.43 2.09 -24.04
N LEU A 363 14.31 1.61 -23.15
CA LEU A 363 14.25 0.22 -22.68
C LEU A 363 13.03 0.02 -21.78
N SER A 364 12.19 -0.94 -22.13
CA SER A 364 11.04 -1.35 -21.33
C SER A 364 11.48 -2.24 -20.16
N ALA A 365 10.65 -2.37 -19.12
CA ALA A 365 10.87 -3.36 -18.07
C ALA A 365 11.00 -4.79 -18.63
N ALA A 366 10.23 -5.14 -19.67
CA ALA A 366 10.32 -6.46 -20.29
C ALA A 366 11.71 -6.71 -20.90
N ASP A 367 12.29 -5.72 -21.59
CA ASP A 367 13.64 -5.83 -22.15
C ASP A 367 14.70 -6.02 -21.06
N ILE A 368 14.59 -5.25 -19.97
CA ILE A 368 15.54 -5.33 -18.85
C ILE A 368 15.44 -6.69 -18.16
N LEU A 369 14.22 -7.21 -17.96
CA LEU A 369 14.01 -8.54 -17.38
C LEU A 369 14.58 -9.64 -18.29
N ASP A 370 14.42 -9.55 -19.60
CA ASP A 370 15.02 -10.53 -20.54
C ASP A 370 16.53 -10.51 -20.50
N ARG A 371 17.11 -9.32 -20.56
CA ARG A 371 18.56 -9.12 -20.48
C ARG A 371 19.11 -9.68 -19.17
N TYR A 372 18.43 -9.42 -18.06
CA TYR A 372 18.77 -9.99 -16.76
C TYR A 372 18.63 -11.52 -16.74
N ALA A 373 17.53 -12.06 -17.29
CA ALA A 373 17.29 -13.49 -17.38
C ALA A 373 18.40 -14.21 -18.15
N ARG A 374 18.96 -13.60 -19.21
CA ARG A 374 20.14 -14.14 -19.91
C ARG A 374 21.36 -14.26 -18.99
N MET A 375 21.64 -13.23 -18.19
CA MET A 375 22.75 -13.26 -17.22
C MET A 375 22.53 -14.36 -16.18
N ALA A 376 21.32 -14.44 -15.61
CA ALA A 376 20.95 -15.44 -14.62
C ALA A 376 21.00 -16.87 -15.20
N ASN A 377 20.49 -17.07 -16.41
CA ASN A 377 20.48 -18.37 -17.07
C ASN A 377 21.89 -18.83 -17.45
N ALA A 378 22.80 -17.93 -17.82
CA ALA A 378 24.21 -18.29 -18.02
C ALA A 378 24.84 -18.83 -16.73
N LEU A 379 24.60 -18.15 -15.60
CA LEU A 379 25.05 -18.58 -14.28
C LEU A 379 24.46 -19.94 -13.87
N ARG A 380 23.16 -20.16 -14.09
CA ARG A 380 22.49 -21.46 -13.82
C ARG A 380 23.03 -22.57 -14.73
N ALA A 381 23.16 -22.31 -16.03
CA ALA A 381 23.60 -23.29 -16.99
C ALA A 381 25.01 -23.81 -16.68
N GLU A 382 25.90 -22.92 -16.25
CA GLU A 382 27.28 -23.29 -15.98
C GLU A 382 27.48 -23.86 -14.56
N PHE A 383 26.84 -23.28 -13.54
CA PHE A 383 27.15 -23.56 -12.13
C PHE A 383 25.97 -24.10 -11.32
N GLY A 384 24.79 -24.29 -11.91
CA GLY A 384 23.56 -24.70 -11.22
C GLY A 384 23.67 -26.04 -10.48
N HIS A 385 24.52 -26.95 -10.96
CA HIS A 385 24.74 -28.27 -10.36
C HIS A 385 25.41 -28.24 -8.98
N PHE A 386 26.06 -27.12 -8.60
CA PHE A 386 26.73 -27.01 -7.30
C PHE A 386 25.76 -26.88 -6.13
N SER A 387 24.57 -26.32 -6.34
CA SER A 387 23.55 -26.25 -5.30
C SER A 387 22.19 -25.82 -5.85
N HIS A 388 21.25 -26.77 -5.85
CA HIS A 388 19.84 -26.48 -6.13
C HIS A 388 19.27 -25.44 -5.16
N ASP A 389 19.69 -25.46 -3.89
CA ASP A 389 19.23 -24.52 -2.85
C ASP A 389 19.74 -23.08 -3.05
N LEU A 390 20.88 -22.89 -3.70
CA LEU A 390 21.49 -21.55 -3.91
C LEU A 390 21.00 -20.86 -5.18
N PHE A 391 20.66 -21.63 -6.21
CA PHE A 391 20.18 -21.09 -7.49
C PHE A 391 18.65 -21.14 -7.58
N GLY A 392 18.01 -22.13 -6.96
CA GLY A 392 16.56 -22.28 -6.81
C GLY A 392 15.74 -22.12 -8.11
N ASP A 393 14.43 -22.14 -7.94
CA ASP A 393 13.46 -21.85 -9.02
C ASP A 393 13.06 -20.37 -9.03
N ARG A 394 13.92 -19.47 -8.54
CA ARG A 394 13.63 -18.04 -8.39
C ARG A 394 14.22 -17.22 -9.51
N PHE A 395 13.53 -16.17 -9.94
CA PHE A 395 14.01 -15.27 -10.99
C PHE A 395 15.31 -14.59 -10.57
N TRP A 396 15.30 -14.00 -9.38
CA TRP A 396 16.39 -13.18 -8.88
C TRP A 396 17.48 -14.03 -8.24
N ILE A 397 18.55 -14.23 -8.98
CA ILE A 397 19.80 -14.80 -8.46
C ILE A 397 20.94 -13.82 -8.70
N PHE A 398 21.91 -13.78 -7.80
CA PHE A 398 23.06 -12.92 -7.97
C PHE A 398 24.28 -13.47 -7.22
N ILE A 399 25.46 -13.09 -7.69
CA ILE A 399 26.71 -13.43 -7.03
C ILE A 399 26.97 -12.39 -5.94
N ASN A 400 26.87 -12.82 -4.68
CA ASN A 400 26.95 -11.94 -3.52
C ASN A 400 28.38 -11.87 -2.97
N GLY A 401 29.09 -10.75 -3.16
CA GLY A 401 30.36 -10.46 -2.47
C GLY A 401 31.30 -11.68 -2.34
N ASN A 402 32.04 -11.80 -1.23
CA ASN A 402 33.00 -12.89 -0.99
C ASN A 402 32.38 -14.29 -0.76
N VAL A 403 31.15 -14.52 -1.22
CA VAL A 403 30.33 -15.70 -0.91
C VAL A 403 29.66 -16.21 -2.20
N GLN A 404 29.21 -17.47 -2.15
CA GLN A 404 28.46 -18.15 -3.19
C GLN A 404 27.25 -17.33 -3.69
N PRO A 405 26.74 -17.65 -4.90
CA PRO A 405 25.51 -17.08 -5.43
C PRO A 405 24.33 -17.27 -4.47
N ARG A 406 23.37 -16.36 -4.53
CA ARG A 406 22.18 -16.37 -3.67
C ARG A 406 20.95 -16.01 -4.48
N THR A 407 19.83 -16.62 -4.12
CA THR A 407 18.50 -16.17 -4.49
C THR A 407 18.12 -14.92 -3.70
N TYR A 408 17.35 -14.03 -4.30
CA TYR A 408 16.70 -12.90 -3.63
C TYR A 408 15.19 -13.11 -3.58
N ALA A 409 14.64 -13.23 -2.37
CA ALA A 409 13.22 -13.50 -2.14
C ALA A 409 12.77 -12.84 -0.81
N SER A 410 11.49 -12.91 -0.47
CA SER A 410 10.93 -12.26 0.73
C SER A 410 11.54 -12.70 2.06
N GLY A 411 12.11 -13.91 2.14
CA GLY A 411 12.85 -14.39 3.31
C GLY A 411 14.29 -13.87 3.42
N THR A 412 14.79 -13.15 2.41
CA THR A 412 16.17 -12.66 2.38
C THR A 412 16.29 -11.30 3.05
N ARG A 413 17.42 -11.07 3.74
CA ARG A 413 17.70 -9.75 4.34
C ARG A 413 17.68 -8.67 3.27
N ALA A 414 17.18 -7.48 3.63
CA ALA A 414 17.24 -6.33 2.75
C ALA A 414 18.68 -6.06 2.31
N ILE A 415 18.84 -5.68 1.03
CA ILE A 415 20.15 -5.34 0.49
C ILE A 415 20.58 -4.01 1.12
N GLN A 416 21.86 -3.93 1.48
CA GLN A 416 22.43 -2.77 2.15
C GLN A 416 22.51 -1.56 1.18
N ALA A 417 22.54 -0.36 1.76
CA ALA A 417 22.53 0.90 0.99
C ALA A 417 23.84 1.17 0.23
N ASP A 418 24.91 0.43 0.54
CA ASP A 418 26.20 0.45 -0.15
C ASP A 418 26.14 -0.13 -1.56
N VAL A 419 25.04 -0.79 -1.93
CA VAL A 419 24.74 -1.27 -3.28
C VAL A 419 24.14 -0.16 -4.16
N TYR A 420 24.45 1.12 -3.90
CA TYR A 420 24.16 2.22 -4.83
C TYR A 420 25.40 3.11 -5.05
N PRO A 421 25.61 3.69 -6.26
CA PRO A 421 26.78 4.52 -6.51
C PRO A 421 26.63 5.77 -5.66
N LYS A 422 27.68 6.16 -4.93
CA LYS A 422 27.63 7.35 -4.04
C LYS A 422 27.12 8.62 -4.73
N ASN A 423 27.40 8.74 -6.04
CA ASN A 423 27.03 9.92 -6.83
C ASN A 423 25.63 9.82 -7.48
N SER A 424 24.94 8.68 -7.36
CA SER A 424 23.62 8.49 -7.96
C SER A 424 22.50 8.87 -7.01
N VAL A 425 21.36 9.25 -7.61
CA VAL A 425 20.10 9.51 -6.91
C VAL A 425 19.65 8.33 -6.04
N LEU A 426 20.03 7.10 -6.39
CA LEU A 426 19.70 5.89 -5.64
C LEU A 426 20.44 5.78 -4.29
N ALA A 427 21.54 6.52 -4.11
CA ALA A 427 22.28 6.57 -2.84
C ALA A 427 21.88 7.78 -1.97
N ARG A 428 21.03 8.68 -2.48
CA ARG A 428 20.70 9.95 -1.80
C ARG A 428 19.61 9.76 -0.74
N PRO A 429 19.60 10.59 0.31
CA PRO A 429 18.47 10.67 1.24
C PRO A 429 17.14 10.86 0.50
N GLY A 430 16.08 10.26 1.02
CA GLY A 430 14.74 10.28 0.43
C GLY A 430 14.45 9.09 -0.49
N PHE A 431 15.46 8.49 -1.12
CA PHE A 431 15.26 7.31 -1.95
C PHE A 431 15.02 6.04 -1.10
N ASN A 432 13.98 5.29 -1.44
CA ASN A 432 13.74 3.90 -1.05
C ASN A 432 12.58 3.32 -1.88
N PHE A 433 12.44 1.99 -1.94
CA PHE A 433 11.35 1.36 -2.71
C PHE A 433 9.93 1.73 -2.25
N LYS A 434 9.74 2.13 -0.98
CA LYS A 434 8.41 2.62 -0.53
C LYS A 434 8.11 4.00 -1.09
N ALA A 435 9.12 4.87 -1.20
CA ALA A 435 9.00 6.18 -1.84
C ALA A 435 8.70 6.04 -3.34
N VAL A 436 9.35 5.09 -4.04
CA VAL A 436 9.04 4.75 -5.44
C VAL A 436 7.56 4.38 -5.58
N ARG A 437 7.08 3.43 -4.77
CA ARG A 437 5.66 3.01 -4.80
C ARG A 437 4.72 4.18 -4.49
N LYS A 438 5.02 4.99 -3.49
CA LYS A 438 4.18 6.14 -3.13
C LYS A 438 4.11 7.15 -4.29
N THR A 439 5.23 7.50 -4.90
CA THR A 439 5.27 8.36 -6.09
C THR A 439 4.47 7.78 -7.25
N PHE A 440 4.61 6.47 -7.54
CA PHE A 440 3.82 5.82 -8.59
C PHE A 440 2.31 5.97 -8.35
N LEU A 441 1.84 5.73 -7.13
CA LEU A 441 0.42 5.86 -6.79
C LEU A 441 -0.09 7.30 -6.85
N ILE A 442 0.75 8.29 -6.52
CA ILE A 442 0.42 9.72 -6.68
C ILE A 442 0.28 10.07 -8.17
N ILE A 443 1.23 9.64 -9.01
CA ILE A 443 1.19 9.84 -10.47
C ILE A 443 -0.09 9.21 -11.04
N ARG A 444 -0.37 7.93 -10.73
CA ARG A 444 -1.58 7.24 -11.19
C ARG A 444 -2.86 7.92 -10.73
N ARG A 445 -2.90 8.50 -9.52
CA ARG A 445 -4.05 9.28 -9.05
C ARG A 445 -4.29 10.48 -9.93
N GLN A 446 -3.23 11.21 -10.27
CA GLN A 446 -3.33 12.42 -11.08
C GLN A 446 -3.70 12.11 -12.53
N GLU A 447 -3.23 10.98 -13.08
CA GLU A 447 -3.62 10.50 -14.41
C GLU A 447 -5.09 10.06 -14.48
N THR A 448 -5.57 9.33 -13.46
CA THR A 448 -6.92 8.73 -13.47
C THR A 448 -7.99 9.62 -12.85
N GLY A 449 -7.62 10.59 -12.02
CA GLY A 449 -8.54 11.41 -11.23
C GLY A 449 -9.35 10.63 -10.19
N SER A 450 -9.10 9.34 -9.97
CA SER A 450 -9.95 8.46 -9.16
C SER A 450 -9.16 7.69 -8.10
N ILE A 451 -9.57 7.84 -6.83
CA ILE A 451 -9.01 7.08 -5.71
C ILE A 451 -9.31 5.58 -5.86
N ASP A 452 -10.46 5.22 -6.43
CA ASP A 452 -10.82 3.82 -6.67
C ASP A 452 -9.99 3.20 -7.79
N ALA A 453 -9.65 3.96 -8.84
CA ALA A 453 -8.73 3.49 -9.86
C ALA A 453 -7.32 3.27 -9.28
N VAL A 454 -6.88 4.15 -8.38
CA VAL A 454 -5.60 3.99 -7.66
C VAL A 454 -5.65 2.82 -6.68
N ARG A 455 -6.81 2.54 -6.06
CA ARG A 455 -7.01 1.38 -5.18
C ARG A 455 -6.76 0.07 -5.93
N VAL A 456 -7.31 -0.01 -7.14
CA VAL A 456 -7.11 -1.12 -8.06
C VAL A 456 -5.63 -1.22 -8.48
N ALA A 457 -5.02 -0.11 -8.90
CA ALA A 457 -3.61 -0.09 -9.29
C ALA A 457 -2.64 -0.41 -8.13
N ALA A 458 -3.04 -0.13 -6.89
CA ALA A 458 -2.26 -0.40 -5.70
C ALA A 458 -2.47 -1.81 -5.12
N GLY A 459 -3.35 -2.64 -5.68
CA GLY A 459 -3.67 -3.93 -5.08
C GLY A 459 -4.08 -3.78 -3.60
N HIS A 460 -5.05 -2.92 -3.32
CA HIS A 460 -5.57 -2.73 -1.97
C HIS A 460 -7.06 -3.01 -1.89
N ALA A 461 -7.47 -3.76 -0.86
CA ALA A 461 -8.88 -4.04 -0.59
C ALA A 461 -9.69 -2.78 -0.30
N SER A 462 -9.08 -1.81 0.38
CA SER A 462 -9.76 -0.62 0.88
C SER A 462 -8.98 0.66 0.58
N SER A 463 -9.71 1.71 0.20
CA SER A 463 -9.21 3.08 0.10
C SER A 463 -8.73 3.63 1.46
N SER A 464 -9.17 3.02 2.57
CA SER A 464 -8.72 3.35 3.93
C SER A 464 -7.23 3.04 4.17
N VAL A 465 -6.60 2.23 3.34
CA VAL A 465 -5.15 1.97 3.38
C VAL A 465 -4.39 3.00 2.54
N LEU A 466 -4.98 3.43 1.42
CA LEU A 466 -4.37 4.39 0.51
C LEU A 466 -4.18 5.76 1.14
N MET A 467 -5.24 6.29 1.77
CA MET A 467 -5.21 7.63 2.35
C MET A 467 -4.11 7.82 3.39
N PRO A 468 -4.02 7.03 4.47
CA PRO A 468 -3.03 7.27 5.51
C PRO A 468 -1.58 6.98 5.07
N HIS A 469 -1.35 6.10 4.09
CA HIS A 469 -0.01 5.60 3.79
C HIS A 469 0.59 6.15 2.49
N TYR A 470 -0.24 6.42 1.48
CA TYR A 470 0.22 6.77 0.14
C TYR A 470 -0.28 8.13 -0.33
N LEU A 471 -1.50 8.50 0.02
CA LEU A 471 -2.16 9.72 -0.46
C LEU A 471 -2.27 10.84 0.60
N ASN A 472 -1.71 10.64 1.80
CA ASN A 472 -1.57 11.70 2.81
C ASN A 472 -0.43 12.65 2.44
N THR A 473 -0.64 13.45 1.40
CA THR A 473 0.26 14.55 1.04
C THR A 473 -0.45 15.89 1.24
N PRO A 474 0.28 16.98 1.55
CA PRO A 474 -0.35 18.29 1.74
C PRO A 474 -1.22 18.71 0.54
N VAL A 475 -0.79 18.38 -0.68
CA VAL A 475 -1.53 18.68 -1.91
C VAL A 475 -2.84 17.91 -2.00
N VAL A 476 -2.80 16.59 -1.79
CA VAL A 476 -4.00 15.75 -1.85
C VAL A 476 -4.99 16.14 -0.74
N ASN A 477 -4.50 16.41 0.46
CA ASN A 477 -5.34 16.85 1.57
C ASN A 477 -6.00 18.19 1.25
N ALA A 478 -5.28 19.15 0.69
CA ALA A 478 -5.84 20.44 0.28
C ALA A 478 -6.93 20.29 -0.80
N GLU A 479 -6.73 19.39 -1.79
CA GLU A 479 -7.74 19.09 -2.81
C GLU A 479 -9.00 18.44 -2.23
N LEU A 480 -8.84 17.49 -1.30
CA LEU A 480 -9.95 16.83 -0.61
C LEU A 480 -10.70 17.82 0.28
N ASP A 481 -9.98 18.65 1.05
CA ASP A 481 -10.56 19.69 1.88
C ASP A 481 -11.33 20.70 1.03
N ALA A 482 -10.80 21.10 -0.13
CA ALA A 482 -11.50 21.95 -1.07
C ALA A 482 -12.78 21.30 -1.62
N SER A 483 -12.73 20.00 -1.94
CA SER A 483 -13.89 19.24 -2.43
C SER A 483 -14.98 19.08 -1.36
N ILE A 484 -14.58 18.75 -0.13
CA ILE A 484 -15.46 18.69 1.04
C ILE A 484 -16.09 20.06 1.29
N ARG A 485 -15.29 21.13 1.23
CA ARG A 485 -15.76 22.49 1.41
C ARG A 485 -16.74 22.89 0.31
N GLN A 486 -16.48 22.53 -0.94
CA GLN A 486 -17.38 22.77 -2.06
C GLN A 486 -18.71 22.05 -1.88
N PHE A 487 -18.70 20.79 -1.42
CA PHE A 487 -19.92 20.06 -1.08
C PHE A 487 -20.69 20.73 0.07
N GLN A 488 -20.01 21.11 1.16
CA GLN A 488 -20.61 21.81 2.29
C GLN A 488 -21.21 23.16 1.87
N ASP A 489 -20.52 23.91 1.01
CA ASP A 489 -20.95 25.21 0.51
C ASP A 489 -22.16 25.07 -0.44
N ALA A 490 -22.19 24.04 -1.29
CA ALA A 490 -23.34 23.70 -2.13
C ALA A 490 -24.58 23.35 -1.27
N MET A 491 -24.36 22.60 -0.20
CA MET A 491 -25.40 22.21 0.76
C MET A 491 -25.92 23.41 1.56
N GLU A 492 -25.02 24.27 2.05
CA GLU A 492 -25.37 25.53 2.71
C GLU A 492 -26.22 26.40 1.78
N ALA A 493 -25.83 26.52 0.52
CA ALA A 493 -26.55 27.28 -0.49
C ALA A 493 -27.96 26.74 -0.76
N ILE A 494 -28.16 25.42 -0.77
CA ILE A 494 -29.48 24.79 -0.85
C ILE A 494 -30.32 25.11 0.40
N VAL A 495 -29.78 24.91 1.60
CA VAL A 495 -30.52 25.04 2.88
C VAL A 495 -31.02 26.46 3.13
N VAL A 496 -30.27 27.47 2.65
CA VAL A 496 -30.59 28.89 2.84
C VAL A 496 -31.39 29.50 1.68
N ARG A 497 -31.80 28.71 0.68
CA ARG A 497 -32.42 29.23 -0.56
C ARG A 497 -33.70 30.01 -0.38
N ASP A 498 -34.48 29.66 0.63
CA ASP A 498 -35.79 30.25 0.89
C ASP A 498 -35.72 31.38 1.92
N LEU A 499 -34.51 31.69 2.42
CA LEU A 499 -34.27 32.80 3.34
C LEU A 499 -34.02 34.10 2.55
N ASN A 500 -34.07 35.24 3.24
CA ASN A 500 -33.65 36.51 2.64
C ASN A 500 -32.17 36.44 2.24
N GLN A 501 -31.90 36.44 0.95
CA GLN A 501 -30.56 36.20 0.40
C GLN A 501 -29.57 37.31 0.72
N GLU A 502 -30.01 38.56 0.81
CA GLU A 502 -29.16 39.68 1.22
C GLU A 502 -28.76 39.56 2.69
N HIS A 503 -29.70 39.13 3.53
CA HIS A 503 -29.43 38.90 4.95
C HIS A 503 -28.49 37.69 5.17
N VAL A 504 -28.70 36.60 4.43
CA VAL A 504 -27.84 35.42 4.49
C VAL A 504 -26.43 35.72 3.97
N ALA A 505 -26.32 36.44 2.85
CA ALA A 505 -25.06 36.91 2.31
C ALA A 505 -24.24 37.70 3.35
N LEU A 506 -24.92 38.58 4.10
CA LEU A 506 -24.32 39.38 5.15
C LEU A 506 -23.91 38.56 6.39
N GLN A 507 -24.71 37.55 6.77
CA GLN A 507 -24.41 36.66 7.91
C GLN A 507 -23.29 35.65 7.60
N LEU A 508 -23.17 35.22 6.34
CA LEU A 508 -22.17 34.25 5.89
C LEU A 508 -20.89 34.92 5.35
N ASP A 509 -20.83 36.24 5.32
CA ASP A 509 -19.74 37.04 4.73
C ASP A 509 -19.42 36.61 3.29
N ARG A 510 -20.47 36.45 2.47
CA ARG A 510 -20.36 35.98 1.07
C ARG A 510 -21.29 36.75 0.14
N PRO A 511 -20.87 37.07 -1.09
CA PRO A 511 -21.75 37.70 -2.08
C PRO A 511 -22.97 36.82 -2.41
N ALA A 512 -24.15 37.43 -2.59
CA ALA A 512 -25.35 36.71 -3.02
C ALA A 512 -25.16 35.99 -4.38
N ALA A 513 -24.30 36.54 -5.25
CA ALA A 513 -23.91 35.92 -6.51
C ALA A 513 -23.16 34.58 -6.32
N ASP A 514 -22.35 34.45 -5.27
CA ASP A 514 -21.66 33.20 -4.94
C ASP A 514 -22.63 32.15 -4.39
N LEU A 515 -23.59 32.53 -3.56
CA LEU A 515 -24.67 31.63 -3.12
C LEU A 515 -25.47 31.09 -4.31
N ALA A 516 -25.78 31.95 -5.30
CA ALA A 516 -26.45 31.53 -6.53
C ALA A 516 -25.57 30.60 -7.40
N ARG A 517 -24.26 30.86 -7.48
CA ARG A 517 -23.30 29.98 -8.17
C ARG A 517 -23.24 28.60 -7.51
N LEU A 518 -23.15 28.56 -6.18
CA LEU A 518 -23.10 27.32 -5.40
C LEU A 518 -24.38 26.49 -5.53
N ARG A 519 -25.56 27.13 -5.61
CA ARG A 519 -26.82 26.44 -5.94
C ARG A 519 -26.77 25.77 -7.30
N ARG A 520 -26.36 26.50 -8.35
CA ARG A 520 -26.21 25.92 -9.70
C ARG A 520 -25.26 24.73 -9.71
N THR A 521 -24.16 24.80 -8.95
CA THR A 521 -23.25 23.66 -8.77
C THR A 521 -23.97 22.47 -8.14
N ALA A 522 -24.78 22.71 -7.10
CA ALA A 522 -25.54 21.67 -6.42
C ALA A 522 -26.63 21.05 -7.31
N ASP A 523 -27.30 21.87 -8.13
CA ASP A 523 -28.30 21.42 -9.11
C ASP A 523 -27.65 20.57 -10.20
N THR A 524 -26.52 21.04 -10.75
CA THR A 524 -25.75 20.32 -11.79
C THR A 524 -25.20 18.99 -11.26
N ALA A 525 -24.77 18.96 -10.00
CA ALA A 525 -24.30 17.76 -9.33
C ALA A 525 -25.44 16.80 -8.92
N GLY A 526 -26.70 17.15 -9.19
CA GLY A 526 -27.87 16.33 -8.82
C GLY A 526 -28.17 16.29 -7.33
N ILE A 527 -27.50 17.10 -6.50
CA ILE A 527 -27.69 17.14 -5.05
C ILE A 527 -29.11 17.63 -4.74
N THR A 528 -29.57 18.71 -5.37
CA THR A 528 -30.94 19.23 -5.18
C THR A 528 -32.01 18.21 -5.58
N ALA A 529 -31.76 17.45 -6.66
CA ALA A 529 -32.64 16.41 -7.16
C ALA A 529 -32.70 15.20 -6.22
N ALA A 530 -31.56 14.71 -5.76
CA ALA A 530 -31.47 13.60 -4.81
C ALA A 530 -32.18 13.89 -3.47
N LEU A 531 -32.29 15.17 -3.11
CA LEU A 531 -32.95 15.64 -1.90
C LEU A 531 -34.46 15.90 -2.09
N GLY A 532 -35.00 15.70 -3.29
CA GLY A 532 -36.41 15.98 -3.58
C GLY A 532 -36.77 17.46 -3.46
N LEU A 533 -35.79 18.35 -3.59
CA LEU A 533 -35.94 19.80 -3.40
C LEU A 533 -36.13 20.56 -4.72
N LEU A 534 -36.36 19.86 -5.84
CA LEU A 534 -36.64 20.50 -7.13
C LEU A 534 -37.91 21.35 -7.05
N ASP A 535 -37.84 22.58 -7.56
CA ASP A 535 -39.05 23.33 -7.88
C ASP A 535 -39.79 22.62 -9.01
N GLU A 536 -41.12 22.67 -9.01
CA GLU A 536 -41.99 21.94 -9.93
C GLU A 536 -41.50 22.08 -11.38
N VAL A 537 -41.18 20.93 -12.00
CA VAL A 537 -40.79 20.89 -13.40
C VAL A 537 -42.01 21.34 -14.20
N SER A 538 -41.88 22.44 -14.93
CA SER A 538 -42.86 22.88 -15.93
C SER A 538 -43.27 21.70 -16.81
N ASP A 539 -44.57 21.50 -17.03
CA ASP A 539 -45.14 20.41 -17.84
C ASP A 539 -44.54 20.34 -19.27
N ASP A 540 -43.88 21.40 -19.73
CA ASP A 540 -43.22 21.49 -21.05
C ASP A 540 -41.79 20.90 -21.11
N ALA A 541 -41.19 20.47 -19.99
CA ALA A 541 -39.77 20.11 -19.94
C ALA A 541 -39.48 18.60 -20.00
N GLY A 542 -40.12 17.86 -20.91
CA GLY A 542 -39.78 16.44 -21.20
C GLY A 542 -39.81 15.49 -19.98
N PRO A 543 -39.41 14.22 -20.15
CA PRO A 543 -39.30 13.30 -19.02
C PRO A 543 -38.14 13.74 -18.12
N ALA A 544 -38.47 14.29 -16.96
CA ALA A 544 -37.49 14.62 -15.93
C ALA A 544 -36.61 13.39 -15.61
N PRO A 545 -35.29 13.56 -15.40
CA PRO A 545 -34.42 12.45 -15.02
C PRO A 545 -34.96 11.76 -13.75
N PRO A 546 -34.84 10.42 -13.64
CA PRO A 546 -35.32 9.69 -12.48
C PRO A 546 -34.62 10.21 -11.21
N ALA A 547 -35.35 10.99 -10.42
CA ALA A 547 -34.87 11.56 -9.16
C ALA A 547 -35.40 10.74 -7.99
N LEU A 548 -34.60 10.59 -6.94
CA LEU A 548 -35.05 10.05 -5.66
C LEU A 548 -36.09 11.03 -5.08
N ARG A 549 -37.34 10.58 -4.97
CA ARG A 549 -38.45 11.40 -4.44
C ARG A 549 -38.73 11.00 -3.00
N PHE A 550 -38.71 11.99 -2.10
CA PHE A 550 -39.23 11.80 -0.75
C PHE A 550 -40.76 11.83 -0.80
N GLU A 551 -41.38 10.68 -0.58
CA GLU A 551 -42.83 10.53 -0.51
C GLU A 551 -43.28 10.65 0.96
N PRO A 552 -44.03 11.70 1.33
CA PRO A 552 -44.35 11.98 2.74
C PRO A 552 -45.55 11.15 3.24
N ASP A 553 -45.34 9.85 3.42
CA ASP A 553 -46.25 8.98 4.17
C ASP A 553 -45.94 9.00 5.68
N ASP A 554 -46.82 8.40 6.48
CA ASP A 554 -46.73 8.49 7.95
C ASP A 554 -45.48 7.77 8.50
N GLU A 555 -45.03 6.71 7.82
CA GLU A 555 -43.84 5.96 8.19
C GLU A 555 -42.57 6.79 7.94
N ARG A 556 -42.39 7.30 6.72
CA ARG A 556 -41.24 8.13 6.32
C ARG A 556 -41.18 9.46 7.06
N LEU A 557 -42.34 10.06 7.39
CA LEU A 557 -42.40 11.24 8.25
C LEU A 557 -41.96 10.92 9.69
N GLY A 558 -42.31 9.73 10.19
CA GLY A 558 -41.82 9.19 11.47
C GLY A 558 -40.31 8.97 11.44
N GLU A 559 -39.77 8.35 10.39
CA GLU A 559 -38.32 8.16 10.20
C GLU A 559 -37.56 9.48 10.16
N LEU A 560 -38.07 10.48 9.40
CA LEU A 560 -37.47 11.81 9.32
C LEU A 560 -37.36 12.45 10.72
N TYR A 561 -38.39 12.30 11.56
CA TYR A 561 -38.36 12.75 12.96
C TYR A 561 -37.29 12.01 13.79
N LEU A 562 -37.20 10.67 13.67
CA LEU A 562 -36.25 9.86 14.42
C LEU A 562 -34.80 10.17 14.04
N ILE A 563 -34.52 10.34 12.74
CA ILE A 563 -33.21 10.76 12.23
C ILE A 563 -32.86 12.15 12.75
N HIS A 564 -33.78 13.12 12.67
CA HIS A 564 -33.56 14.47 13.22
C HIS A 564 -33.22 14.42 14.71
N ARG A 565 -33.97 13.62 15.48
CA ARG A 565 -33.75 13.46 16.92
C ARG A 565 -32.39 12.83 17.22
N LYS A 566 -32.01 11.76 16.51
CA LYS A 566 -30.70 11.11 16.68
C LYS A 566 -29.55 12.05 16.36
N LEU A 567 -29.63 12.79 15.26
CA LEU A 567 -28.60 13.76 14.88
C LEU A 567 -28.47 14.91 15.88
N ARG A 568 -29.57 15.33 16.53
CA ARG A 568 -29.54 16.33 17.61
C ARG A 568 -28.93 15.79 18.90
N GLU A 569 -29.21 14.52 19.24
CA GLU A 569 -28.55 13.82 20.35
C GLU A 569 -27.04 13.70 20.10
N MET A 570 -26.63 13.26 18.91
CA MET A 570 -25.23 13.23 18.49
C MET A 570 -24.61 14.63 18.51
N GLN A 571 -25.33 15.67 18.07
CA GLN A 571 -24.86 17.05 18.17
C GLN A 571 -24.57 17.46 19.62
N ALA A 572 -25.26 16.91 20.61
CA ALA A 572 -25.00 17.19 22.02
C ALA A 572 -23.90 16.31 22.62
N HIS A 573 -23.84 15.02 22.25
CA HIS A 573 -23.08 14.01 22.99
C HIS A 573 -22.03 13.24 22.18
N TYR A 574 -21.87 13.52 20.88
CA TYR A 574 -20.92 12.78 20.05
C TYR A 574 -19.47 13.07 20.47
N PRO A 575 -18.67 12.04 20.82
CA PRO A 575 -17.32 12.24 21.37
C PRO A 575 -16.36 12.97 20.44
N ASN A 576 -16.46 12.74 19.12
CA ASN A 576 -15.58 13.37 18.13
C ASN A 576 -16.27 14.55 17.41
N ARG A 577 -16.11 15.76 17.96
CA ARG A 577 -16.72 16.98 17.42
C ARG A 577 -16.30 17.30 15.99
N ALA A 578 -15.04 17.02 15.62
CA ALA A 578 -14.54 17.28 14.27
C ALA A 578 -15.25 16.37 13.25
N ARG A 579 -15.32 15.07 13.55
CA ARG A 579 -16.05 14.10 12.73
C ARG A 579 -17.53 14.44 12.62
N PHE A 580 -18.17 14.86 13.72
CA PHE A 580 -19.57 15.30 13.67
C PHE A 580 -19.78 16.45 12.69
N ARG A 581 -18.90 17.45 12.69
CA ARG A 581 -18.98 18.59 11.76
C ARG A 581 -18.80 18.17 10.30
N LEU A 582 -17.97 17.16 10.04
CA LEU A 582 -17.68 16.69 8.68
C LEU A 582 -18.78 15.76 8.15
N GLU A 583 -19.21 14.76 8.92
CA GLU A 583 -20.08 13.68 8.44
C GLU A 583 -21.57 13.93 8.77
N PHE A 584 -21.88 14.32 10.00
CA PHE A 584 -23.27 14.32 10.50
C PHE A 584 -23.96 15.68 10.46
N LEU A 585 -23.20 16.78 10.51
CA LEU A 585 -23.75 18.13 10.41
C LEU A 585 -24.38 18.41 9.03
N PRO A 586 -23.78 17.99 7.89
CA PRO A 586 -24.46 18.09 6.59
C PRO A 586 -25.78 17.33 6.57
N LEU A 587 -25.82 16.10 7.11
CA LEU A 587 -27.03 15.30 7.19
C LEU A 587 -28.12 15.97 8.06
N LEU A 588 -27.72 16.58 9.17
CA LEU A 588 -28.66 17.35 10.02
C LEU A 588 -29.22 18.58 9.27
N ALA A 589 -28.40 19.24 8.45
CA ALA A 589 -28.85 20.36 7.63
C ALA A 589 -29.87 19.90 6.57
N LEU A 590 -29.65 18.74 5.95
CA LEU A 590 -30.59 18.13 4.99
C LEU A 590 -31.95 17.84 5.60
N VAL A 591 -31.95 17.13 6.74
CA VAL A 591 -33.18 16.76 7.43
C VAL A 591 -34.00 18.00 7.80
N LYS A 592 -33.31 19.10 8.17
CA LYS A 592 -33.97 20.39 8.40
C LYS A 592 -34.52 21.03 7.12
N ALA A 593 -33.81 20.94 6.00
CA ALA A 593 -34.28 21.45 4.71
C ALA A 593 -35.54 20.71 4.24
N ILE A 594 -35.53 19.36 4.28
CA ILE A 594 -36.71 18.53 3.98
C ILE A 594 -37.87 18.91 4.90
N GLY A 595 -37.60 19.05 6.21
CA GLY A 595 -38.60 19.52 7.18
C GLY A 595 -39.23 20.85 6.77
N ARG A 596 -38.42 21.87 6.45
CA ARG A 596 -38.92 23.19 6.01
C ARG A 596 -39.81 23.08 4.77
N GLU A 597 -39.42 22.25 3.81
CA GLU A 597 -40.18 22.03 2.58
C GLU A 597 -41.54 21.37 2.86
N LEU A 598 -41.60 20.40 3.78
CA LEU A 598 -42.86 19.80 4.23
C LEU A 598 -43.80 20.84 4.86
N PHE A 599 -43.27 21.74 5.69
CA PHE A 599 -44.07 22.82 6.27
C PHE A 599 -44.55 23.83 5.21
N ARG A 600 -43.71 24.14 4.21
CA ARG A 600 -44.08 24.99 3.07
C ARG A 600 -45.24 24.40 2.28
N LYS A 601 -45.23 23.08 2.05
CA LYS A 601 -46.29 22.34 1.37
C LYS A 601 -47.51 22.01 2.26
N HIS A 602 -47.63 22.67 3.42
CA HIS A 602 -48.74 22.49 4.37
C HIS A 602 -48.89 21.08 4.97
N LEU A 603 -47.84 20.24 4.93
CA LEU A 603 -47.83 18.89 5.51
C LEU A 603 -47.46 18.85 7.00
N GLY A 604 -47.26 20.02 7.62
CA GLY A 604 -46.88 20.15 9.03
C GLY A 604 -47.77 19.39 10.03
N PRO A 605 -49.12 19.46 9.93
CA PRO A 605 -50.00 18.71 10.82
C PRO A 605 -49.79 17.19 10.74
N ARG A 606 -49.61 16.66 9.53
CA ARG A 606 -49.36 15.24 9.28
C ARG A 606 -48.00 14.80 9.82
N TYR A 607 -46.95 15.60 9.60
CA TYR A 607 -45.64 15.38 10.19
C TYR A 607 -45.70 15.28 11.72
N TRP A 608 -46.40 16.19 12.39
CA TRP A 608 -46.52 16.16 13.85
C TRP A 608 -47.30 14.96 14.37
N GLN A 609 -48.29 14.47 13.63
CA GLN A 609 -49.01 13.25 13.97
C GLN A 609 -48.09 12.03 13.91
N ALA A 610 -47.36 11.86 12.80
CA ALA A 610 -46.36 10.80 12.65
C ALA A 610 -45.25 10.88 13.71
N ALA A 611 -44.72 12.08 13.97
CA ALA A 611 -43.69 12.31 14.98
C ALA A 611 -44.15 11.95 16.40
N ARG A 612 -45.43 12.20 16.74
CA ARG A 612 -46.00 11.79 18.03
C ARG A 612 -46.11 10.28 18.15
N GLN A 613 -46.54 9.60 17.08
CA GLN A 613 -46.60 8.14 17.05
C GLN A 613 -45.21 7.51 17.18
N ALA A 614 -44.22 7.99 16.42
CA ALA A 614 -42.84 7.54 16.53
C ALA A 614 -42.24 7.82 17.93
N SER A 615 -42.53 8.98 18.52
CA SER A 615 -42.07 9.31 19.88
C SER A 615 -42.72 8.42 20.95
N LEU A 616 -43.99 8.03 20.77
CA LEU A 616 -44.67 7.06 21.65
C LEU A 616 -44.02 5.69 21.54
N ALA A 617 -43.86 5.18 20.31
CA ALA A 617 -43.20 3.90 20.04
C ALA A 617 -41.76 3.84 20.59
N LEU A 618 -41.03 4.96 20.53
CA LEU A 618 -39.69 5.06 21.11
C LEU A 618 -39.71 5.00 22.64
N ARG A 619 -40.74 5.56 23.29
CA ARG A 619 -40.89 5.54 24.75
C ARG A 619 -41.34 4.18 25.27
N SER A 620 -42.17 3.47 24.52
CA SER A 620 -42.58 2.10 24.81
C SER A 620 -41.50 1.06 24.49
N GLN A 621 -40.36 1.48 23.92
CA GLN A 621 -39.27 0.61 23.45
C GLN A 621 -39.68 -0.32 22.29
N ASP A 622 -40.77 0.00 21.59
CA ASP A 622 -41.21 -0.74 20.40
C ASP A 622 -40.29 -0.46 19.20
N ILE A 623 -39.64 0.70 19.19
CA ILE A 623 -38.62 1.09 18.21
C ILE A 623 -37.41 1.70 18.92
N ALA A 624 -36.26 1.68 18.26
CA ALA A 624 -35.04 2.34 18.70
C ALA A 624 -34.71 3.56 17.81
N LEU A 625 -33.85 4.45 18.30
CA LEU A 625 -33.27 5.46 17.42
C LEU A 625 -32.40 4.79 16.36
N PRO A 626 -32.36 5.30 15.13
CA PRO A 626 -31.57 4.73 14.06
C PRO A 626 -30.07 4.74 14.41
N SER A 627 -29.36 3.68 14.01
CA SER A 627 -27.90 3.65 14.00
C SER A 627 -27.42 4.38 12.75
N LEU A 628 -26.60 5.42 12.94
CA LEU A 628 -26.05 6.23 11.85
C LEU A 628 -24.54 6.01 11.67
N GLU A 629 -23.95 5.07 12.42
CA GLU A 629 -22.50 4.83 12.46
C GLU A 629 -22.07 3.48 11.85
N ASP A 630 -23.02 2.65 11.43
CA ASP A 630 -22.77 1.30 10.91
C ASP A 630 -22.30 1.29 9.45
#